data_AF-A0A1B6L1V3-F1
#
_entry.id   AF-A0A1B6L1V3-F1
#
_cell.length_a   1.000
_cell.length_b   1.000
_cell.length_c   1.000
_cell.angle_alpha   90.00
_cell.angle_beta   90.00
_cell.angle_gamma   90.00
#
_symmetry.space_group_name_H-M   'P 1'
#
loop_
_entity.id
_entity.type
_entity.pdbx_description
1 polymer ?
#
loop_
_entity_poly.entity_id
_entity_poly.type
_entity_poly.pdbx_seq_one_letter_code
_entity_poly.pdbx_strand_id
1 'polypeptide(L)'
;VSPGMVFPPRVFRSNSDIARYAARLVTLAAHHKDKVDRQALPVERAASREKGQPLCMSQYYRLFSSYRQPGLQQDTLISTNPTTEHVIVACSNQLYALYLRPNSPSERLSEDELASQFAYILSSPAARVPPVGILTSQRRDHWAESRDILRRDDQNRQNLELIENCM
;
A
#
# COMPACT_ATOMS: atom_id res chain seq x y z
N VAL A 1 3.74 0.59 -16.23
CA VAL A 1 5.15 0.93 -15.93
C VAL A 1 5.15 1.68 -14.61
N SER A 2 6.09 1.36 -13.71
CA SER A 2 6.15 1.93 -12.37
C SER A 2 7.52 2.62 -12.17
N PRO A 3 7.57 3.92 -11.86
CA PRO A 3 8.84 4.59 -11.56
C PRO A 3 9.41 4.09 -10.23
N GLY A 4 10.74 4.05 -10.12
CA GLY A 4 11.47 3.73 -8.89
C GLY A 4 12.13 4.97 -8.29
N MET A 5 12.17 5.04 -6.96
CA MET A 5 12.88 6.10 -6.21
C MET A 5 13.75 5.43 -5.14
N VAL A 6 14.98 5.93 -4.97
CA VAL A 6 15.92 5.44 -3.95
C VAL A 6 16.10 6.53 -2.89
N PHE A 7 15.80 6.19 -1.63
CA PHE A 7 16.01 7.08 -0.49
C PHE A 7 17.46 7.02 0.00
N PRO A 8 17.92 8.02 0.78
CA PRO A 8 19.24 7.98 1.41
C PRO A 8 19.46 6.68 2.21
N PRO A 9 20.67 6.08 2.14
CA PRO A 9 20.94 4.82 2.80
C PRO A 9 20.77 4.92 4.32
N ARG A 10 20.23 3.86 4.91
CA ARG A 10 20.06 3.71 6.37
C ARG A 10 20.75 2.44 6.84
N VAL A 11 21.31 2.49 8.03
CA VAL A 11 21.96 1.34 8.67
C VAL A 11 21.01 0.76 9.70
N PHE A 12 20.56 -0.47 9.48
CA PHE A 12 19.76 -1.25 10.43
C PHE A 12 20.64 -2.32 11.04
N ARG A 13 20.67 -2.42 12.37
CA ARG A 13 21.50 -3.39 13.10
C ARG A 13 20.71 -4.60 13.55
N SER A 14 19.38 -4.48 13.59
CA SER A 14 18.47 -5.51 14.06
C SER A 14 17.12 -5.46 13.36
N ASN A 15 16.35 -6.54 13.44
CA ASN A 15 14.95 -6.56 13.01
C ASN A 15 14.10 -5.53 13.77
N SER A 16 14.46 -5.19 15.01
CA SER A 16 13.80 -4.14 15.77
C SER A 16 13.97 -2.76 15.13
N ASP A 17 15.14 -2.46 14.57
CA ASP A 17 15.38 -1.19 13.86
C ASP A 17 14.54 -1.10 12.59
N ILE A 18 14.46 -2.20 11.84
CA ILE A 18 13.61 -2.31 10.64
C ILE A 18 12.15 -2.12 11.02
N ALA A 19 11.68 -2.81 12.07
CA ALA A 19 10.31 -2.75 12.53
C ALA A 19 9.89 -1.34 12.97
N ARG A 20 10.72 -0.64 13.77
CA ARG A 20 10.47 0.75 14.16
C ARG A 20 10.44 1.70 12.98
N TYR A 21 11.35 1.51 12.03
CA TYR A 21 11.40 2.34 10.83
C TYR A 21 10.16 2.14 9.95
N ALA A 22 9.74 0.90 9.73
CA ALA A 22 8.51 0.56 9.00
C ALA A 22 7.27 1.12 9.71
N ALA A 23 7.18 0.99 11.04
CA ALA A 23 6.11 1.57 11.85
C ALA A 23 6.00 3.08 11.65
N ARG A 24 7.13 3.79 11.76
CA ARG A 24 7.16 5.24 11.53
C ARG A 24 6.72 5.62 10.12
N LEU A 25 7.17 4.89 9.10
CA LEU A 25 6.77 5.16 7.71
C LEU A 25 5.25 5.00 7.53
N VAL A 26 4.66 3.92 8.06
CA VAL A 26 3.21 3.69 7.97
C VAL A 26 2.44 4.74 8.76
N THR A 27 2.89 5.11 9.96
CA THR A 27 2.30 6.20 10.75
C THR A 27 2.30 7.52 9.98
N LEU A 28 3.43 7.88 9.36
CA LEU A 28 3.54 9.11 8.56
C LEU A 28 2.68 9.06 7.29
N ALA A 29 2.60 7.92 6.62
CA ALA A 29 1.73 7.72 5.47
C ALA A 29 0.24 7.86 5.85
N ALA A 30 -0.18 7.23 6.95
CA ALA A 30 -1.55 7.33 7.48
C ALA A 30 -1.92 8.77 7.85
N HIS A 31 -1.03 9.50 8.52
CA HIS A 31 -1.24 10.92 8.81
C HIS A 31 -1.25 11.79 7.56
N HIS A 32 -0.46 11.46 6.54
CA HIS A 32 -0.52 12.16 5.27
C HIS A 32 -1.85 11.90 4.55
N LYS A 33 -2.32 10.65 4.55
CA LYS A 33 -3.64 10.29 4.05
C LYS A 33 -4.76 11.06 4.74
N ASP A 34 -4.74 11.22 6.06
CA ASP A 34 -5.74 12.03 6.77
C ASP A 34 -5.82 13.46 6.22
N LYS A 35 -4.67 14.06 5.93
CA LYS A 35 -4.61 15.42 5.35
C LYS A 35 -5.17 15.43 3.93
N VAL A 36 -4.89 14.40 3.14
CA VAL A 36 -5.45 14.24 1.78
C VAL A 36 -6.97 14.11 1.86
N ASP A 37 -7.47 13.19 2.68
CA ASP A 37 -8.90 12.86 2.81
C ASP A 37 -9.71 14.06 3.33
N ARG A 38 -9.14 14.83 4.27
CA ARG A 38 -9.77 16.08 4.79
C ARG A 38 -9.54 17.30 3.89
N GLN A 39 -8.90 17.15 2.74
CA GLN A 39 -8.51 18.25 1.84
C GLN A 39 -7.72 19.36 2.55
N ALA A 40 -6.92 18.99 3.55
CA ALA A 40 -6.13 19.90 4.38
C ALA A 40 -4.71 20.15 3.86
N LEU A 41 -4.36 19.59 2.68
CA LEU A 41 -3.08 19.90 2.04
C LEU A 41 -3.10 21.33 1.48
N PRO A 42 -2.01 22.10 1.67
CA PRO A 42 -1.89 23.40 1.03
C PRO A 42 -1.89 23.23 -0.49
N VAL A 43 -2.62 24.10 -1.20
CA VAL A 43 -2.62 24.11 -2.66
C VAL A 43 -1.22 24.42 -3.16
N GLU A 44 -0.65 23.50 -3.92
CA GLU A 44 0.66 23.71 -4.54
C GLU A 44 0.58 24.82 -5.58
N ARG A 45 1.68 25.54 -5.72
CA ARG A 45 1.80 26.62 -6.69
C ARG A 45 3.00 26.38 -7.57
N ALA A 46 2.86 26.62 -8.87
CA ALA A 46 3.93 26.44 -9.82
C ALA A 46 5.16 27.27 -9.43
N ALA A 47 6.34 26.65 -9.51
CA ALA A 47 7.62 27.30 -9.20
C ALA A 47 8.35 27.84 -10.44
N SER A 48 7.97 27.39 -11.64
CA SER A 48 8.68 27.66 -12.89
C SER A 48 7.89 28.56 -13.84
N ARG A 49 7.23 27.99 -14.86
CA ARG A 49 6.69 28.70 -16.03
C ARG A 49 5.63 29.76 -15.67
N GLU A 50 4.82 29.50 -14.65
CA GLU A 50 3.76 30.39 -14.16
C GLU A 50 3.87 30.54 -12.64
N LYS A 51 4.94 31.18 -12.17
CA LYS A 51 5.25 31.26 -10.74
C LYS A 51 4.05 31.76 -9.91
N GLY A 52 3.63 30.96 -8.94
CA GLY A 52 2.50 31.30 -8.06
C GLY A 52 1.13 30.82 -8.53
N GLN A 53 0.99 30.32 -9.77
CA GLN A 53 -0.26 29.76 -10.27
C GLN A 53 -0.65 28.52 -9.44
N PRO A 54 -1.87 28.43 -8.88
CA PRO A 54 -2.33 27.24 -8.18
C PRO A 54 -2.38 26.03 -9.13
N LEU A 55 -1.89 24.89 -8.66
CA LEU A 55 -1.89 23.63 -9.38
C LEU A 55 -3.10 22.77 -9.01
N CYS A 56 -3.49 21.91 -9.95
CA CYS A 56 -4.55 20.93 -9.72
C CYS A 56 -4.07 19.88 -8.71
N MET A 57 -4.83 19.70 -7.62
CA MET A 57 -4.49 18.74 -6.54
C MET A 57 -5.04 17.33 -6.77
N SER A 58 -5.69 17.06 -7.92
CA SER A 58 -6.38 15.78 -8.18
C SER A 58 -5.52 14.53 -8.07
N GLN A 59 -4.20 14.65 -8.28
CA GLN A 59 -3.26 13.54 -8.15
C GLN A 59 -3.11 13.08 -6.69
N TYR A 60 -3.12 14.02 -5.74
CA TYR A 60 -3.00 13.72 -4.31
C TYR A 60 -4.15 12.83 -3.82
N TYR A 61 -5.39 13.12 -4.25
CA TYR A 61 -6.58 12.37 -3.83
C TYR A 61 -6.66 10.93 -4.37
N ARG A 62 -5.71 10.54 -5.23
CA ARG A 62 -5.62 9.19 -5.80
C ARG A 62 -4.49 8.36 -5.21
N LEU A 63 -3.62 8.95 -4.39
CA LEU A 63 -2.36 8.34 -3.96
C LEU A 63 -2.56 7.06 -3.12
N PHE A 64 -3.56 7.05 -2.24
CA PHE A 64 -3.86 5.95 -1.30
C PHE A 64 -5.22 5.27 -1.57
N SER A 65 -5.79 5.50 -2.74
CA SER A 65 -7.17 5.13 -3.07
C SER A 65 -7.30 4.69 -4.52
N SER A 66 -6.21 4.15 -5.09
CA SER A 66 -6.18 3.72 -6.48
C SER A 66 -5.58 2.34 -6.65
N TYR A 67 -6.22 1.53 -7.48
CA TYR A 67 -5.72 0.24 -7.89
C TYR A 67 -5.76 0.12 -9.43
N ARG A 68 -4.72 -0.47 -10.01
CA ARG A 68 -4.66 -0.74 -11.45
C ARG A 68 -5.08 -2.19 -11.71
N GLN A 69 -6.34 -2.37 -12.07
CA GLN A 69 -6.89 -3.67 -12.42
C GLN A 69 -6.39 -4.11 -13.81
N PRO A 70 -5.81 -5.30 -13.95
CA PRO A 70 -5.45 -5.83 -15.26
C PRO A 70 -6.69 -6.18 -16.08
N GLY A 71 -6.63 -5.97 -17.40
CA GLY A 71 -7.65 -6.45 -18.34
C GLY A 71 -7.03 -6.99 -19.63
N LEU A 72 -7.71 -7.93 -20.29
CA LEU A 72 -7.17 -8.62 -21.48
C LEU A 72 -6.86 -7.66 -22.63
N GLN A 73 -7.70 -6.64 -22.83
CA GLN A 73 -7.50 -5.61 -23.85
C GLN A 73 -6.95 -4.30 -23.27
N GLN A 74 -7.47 -3.91 -22.10
CA GLN A 74 -7.13 -2.65 -21.47
C GLN A 74 -7.25 -2.76 -19.94
N ASP A 75 -6.27 -2.19 -19.24
CA ASP A 75 -6.31 -2.05 -17.79
C ASP A 75 -7.25 -0.93 -17.35
N THR A 76 -7.83 -1.08 -16.16
CA THR A 76 -8.71 -0.07 -15.56
C THR A 76 -8.07 0.53 -14.31
N LEU A 77 -8.12 1.86 -14.19
CA LEU A 77 -7.78 2.55 -12.95
C LEU A 77 -9.04 2.62 -12.07
N ILE A 78 -9.03 1.87 -10.98
CA ILE A 78 -10.11 1.82 -10.00
C ILE A 78 -9.80 2.77 -8.87
N SER A 79 -10.75 3.64 -8.53
CA SER A 79 -10.72 4.40 -7.28
C SER A 79 -11.40 3.58 -6.18
N THR A 80 -10.67 3.30 -5.11
CA THR A 80 -11.15 2.52 -3.98
C THR A 80 -11.62 3.44 -2.86
N ASN A 81 -12.67 3.02 -2.16
CA ASN A 81 -13.16 3.68 -0.96
C ASN A 81 -13.33 2.63 0.14
N PRO A 82 -12.20 2.18 0.73
CA PRO A 82 -12.21 1.04 1.62
C PRO A 82 -12.95 1.35 2.93
N THR A 83 -13.69 0.36 3.43
CA THR A 83 -14.40 0.46 4.72
C THR A 83 -13.50 0.21 5.92
N THR A 84 -12.34 -0.40 5.69
CA THR A 84 -11.30 -0.68 6.70
C THR A 84 -10.02 0.06 6.35
N GLU A 85 -9.25 0.40 7.37
CA GLU A 85 -7.92 0.97 7.18
C GLU A 85 -6.85 -0.07 7.51
N HIS A 86 -6.20 -0.58 6.47
CA HIS A 86 -5.13 -1.58 6.59
C HIS A 86 -4.05 -1.35 5.53
N VAL A 87 -2.87 -1.88 5.80
CA VAL A 87 -1.75 -1.94 4.86
C VAL A 87 -1.44 -3.40 4.52
N ILE A 88 -0.90 -3.64 3.32
CA ILE A 88 -0.32 -4.93 2.97
C ILE A 88 1.18 -4.90 3.24
N VAL A 89 1.64 -5.82 4.10
CA VAL A 89 3.06 -6.03 4.39
C VAL A 89 3.56 -7.22 3.59
N ALA A 90 4.53 -7.00 2.71
CA ALA A 90 5.20 -8.07 1.98
C ALA A 90 6.50 -8.48 2.70
N CYS A 91 6.60 -9.73 3.15
CA CYS A 91 7.77 -10.26 3.83
C CYS A 91 7.98 -11.73 3.42
N SER A 92 9.18 -12.10 2.97
CA SER A 92 9.53 -13.49 2.61
C SER A 92 8.50 -14.17 1.69
N ASN A 93 8.09 -13.47 0.62
CA ASN A 93 7.07 -13.89 -0.35
C ASN A 93 5.63 -14.06 0.20
N GLN A 94 5.40 -13.73 1.47
CA GLN A 94 4.09 -13.70 2.10
C GLN A 94 3.54 -12.27 2.13
N LEU A 95 2.21 -12.16 2.07
CA LEU A 95 1.48 -10.90 2.18
C LEU A 95 0.62 -10.95 3.45
N TYR A 96 0.76 -9.95 4.31
CA TYR A 96 0.02 -9.83 5.56
C TYR A 96 -0.86 -8.59 5.50
N ALA A 97 -2.14 -8.74 5.83
CA ALA A 97 -3.03 -7.60 6.05
C ALA A 97 -2.87 -7.11 7.49
N LEU A 98 -2.28 -5.93 7.66
CA LEU A 98 -2.11 -5.29 8.96
C LEU A 98 -3.13 -4.15 9.09
N TYR A 99 -4.13 -4.38 9.93
CA TYR A 99 -5.17 -3.39 10.23
C TYR A 99 -4.62 -2.30 11.13
N LEU A 100 -4.74 -1.03 10.72
CA LEU A 100 -4.27 0.11 11.51
C LEU A 100 -5.24 0.44 12.64
N ARG A 101 -6.51 0.03 12.51
CA ARG A 101 -7.59 0.26 13.47
C ARG A 101 -8.29 -1.04 13.85
N PRO A 102 -7.62 -1.98 14.55
CA PRO A 102 -8.18 -3.30 14.81
C PRO A 102 -9.30 -3.30 15.87
N ASN A 103 -9.25 -2.36 16.83
CA ASN A 103 -10.16 -2.35 17.98
C ASN A 103 -11.37 -1.44 17.79
N SER A 104 -11.20 -0.28 17.15
CA SER A 104 -12.28 0.68 16.92
C SER A 104 -12.03 1.54 15.68
N PRO A 105 -13.09 2.10 15.04
CA PRO A 105 -12.93 2.99 13.89
C PRO A 105 -12.21 4.31 14.18
N SER A 106 -12.12 4.71 15.44
CA SER A 106 -11.52 5.99 15.87
C SER A 106 -10.08 5.89 16.31
N GLU A 107 -9.60 4.70 16.67
CA GLU A 107 -8.30 4.51 17.32
C GLU A 107 -7.35 3.74 16.41
N ARG A 108 -6.26 4.40 16.01
CA ARG A 108 -5.15 3.75 15.32
C ARG A 108 -4.16 3.17 16.32
N LEU A 109 -3.50 2.09 15.92
CA LEU A 109 -2.31 1.58 16.58
C LEU A 109 -1.24 2.67 16.70
N SER A 110 -0.60 2.72 17.85
CA SER A 110 0.58 3.54 18.11
C SER A 110 1.80 3.05 17.31
N GLU A 111 2.84 3.89 17.19
CA GLU A 111 4.11 3.51 16.53
C GLU A 111 4.75 2.28 17.20
N ASP A 112 4.64 2.14 18.53
CA ASP A 112 5.16 0.99 19.28
C ASP A 112 4.37 -0.30 19.05
N GLU A 113 3.04 -0.20 18.98
CA GLU A 113 2.18 -1.34 18.64
C GLU A 113 2.42 -1.79 17.20
N LEU A 114 2.50 -0.85 16.26
CA LEU A 114 2.86 -1.14 14.86
C LEU A 114 4.25 -1.80 14.78
N ALA A 115 5.24 -1.27 15.50
CA ALA A 115 6.58 -1.87 15.54
C ALA A 115 6.54 -3.30 16.08
N SER A 116 5.69 -3.58 17.07
CA SER A 116 5.49 -4.93 17.59
C SER A 116 4.87 -5.87 16.53
N GLN A 117 3.89 -5.39 15.76
CA GLN A 117 3.32 -6.15 14.63
C GLN A 117 4.36 -6.41 13.53
N PHE A 118 5.17 -5.43 13.16
CA PHE A 118 6.25 -5.62 12.19
C PHE A 118 7.32 -6.59 12.69
N ALA A 119 7.70 -6.52 13.97
CA ALA A 119 8.64 -7.46 14.57
C ALA A 119 8.09 -8.90 14.56
N TYR A 120 6.79 -9.06 14.80
CA TYR A 120 6.10 -10.36 14.66
C TYR A 120 6.16 -10.88 13.22
N ILE A 121 5.85 -10.05 12.22
CA ILE A 121 5.93 -10.44 10.80
C ILE A 121 7.36 -10.80 10.39
N LEU A 122 8.36 -10.04 10.84
CA LEU A 122 9.78 -10.31 10.55
C LEU A 122 10.32 -11.58 11.21
N SER A 123 9.76 -11.97 12.37
CA SER A 123 10.13 -13.20 13.08
C SER A 123 9.28 -14.40 12.67
N SER A 124 8.20 -14.19 11.91
CA SER A 124 7.35 -15.26 11.41
C SER A 124 8.14 -16.15 10.46
N PRO A 125 8.07 -17.49 10.62
CA PRO A 125 8.79 -18.40 9.75
C PRO A 125 8.33 -18.21 8.30
N ALA A 126 9.29 -18.23 7.37
CA ALA A 126 8.99 -18.19 5.95
C ALA A 126 8.21 -19.46 5.59
N ALA A 127 6.90 -19.33 5.41
CA ALA A 127 6.09 -20.42 4.88
C ALA A 127 6.55 -20.69 3.44
N ARG A 128 6.58 -21.97 3.03
CA ARG A 128 6.83 -22.34 1.63
C ARG A 128 5.57 -22.07 0.79
N VAL A 129 5.21 -20.80 0.66
CA VAL A 129 4.11 -20.36 -0.18
C VAL A 129 4.63 -19.98 -1.57
N PRO A 130 3.85 -20.23 -2.64
CA PRO A 130 4.17 -19.71 -3.96
C PRO A 130 4.27 -18.17 -3.92
N PRO A 131 5.24 -17.55 -4.60
CA PRO A 131 5.41 -16.10 -4.61
C PRO A 131 4.39 -15.42 -5.53
N VAL A 132 3.10 -15.44 -5.16
CA VAL A 132 1.98 -14.96 -6.00
C VAL A 132 2.17 -13.52 -6.49
N GLY A 133 2.82 -12.66 -5.69
CA GLY A 133 3.11 -11.27 -6.07
C GLY A 133 3.92 -11.12 -7.36
N ILE A 134 4.73 -12.12 -7.75
CA ILE A 134 5.52 -12.06 -8.99
C ILE A 134 4.64 -12.01 -10.24
N LEU A 135 3.42 -12.54 -10.19
CA LEU A 135 2.49 -12.54 -11.31
C LEU A 135 2.13 -11.11 -11.74
N THR A 136 2.17 -10.15 -10.82
CA THR A 136 1.92 -8.73 -11.11
C THR A 136 2.97 -8.09 -12.03
N SER A 137 4.15 -8.73 -12.16
CA SER A 137 5.25 -8.30 -13.03
C SER A 137 5.15 -8.80 -14.48
N GLN A 138 4.23 -9.73 -14.75
CA GLN A 138 4.02 -10.27 -16.09
C GLN A 138 3.49 -9.20 -17.05
N ARG A 139 3.50 -9.53 -18.35
CA ARG A 139 2.76 -8.76 -19.35
C ARG A 139 1.28 -8.64 -18.93
N ARG A 140 0.64 -7.52 -19.30
CA ARG A 140 -0.68 -7.14 -18.75
C ARG A 140 -1.79 -8.11 -19.11
N ASP A 141 -1.76 -8.63 -20.33
CA ASP A 141 -2.62 -9.71 -20.83
C ASP A 141 -2.44 -10.99 -20.01
N HIS A 142 -1.20 -11.46 -19.83
CA HIS A 142 -0.91 -12.66 -19.05
C HIS A 142 -1.26 -12.51 -17.56
N TRP A 143 -1.07 -11.32 -16.99
CA TRP A 143 -1.50 -11.04 -15.62
C TRP A 143 -3.03 -11.03 -15.51
N ALA A 144 -3.75 -10.49 -16.50
CA ALA A 144 -5.20 -10.55 -16.52
C ALA A 144 -5.71 -12.01 -16.49
N GLU A 145 -5.16 -12.88 -17.34
CA GLU A 145 -5.49 -14.31 -17.36
C GLU A 145 -5.16 -15.01 -16.04
N SER A 146 -3.96 -14.77 -15.51
CA SER A 146 -3.51 -15.36 -14.24
C SER A 146 -4.38 -14.90 -13.08
N ARG A 147 -4.77 -13.62 -13.03
CA ARG A 147 -5.68 -13.08 -12.01
C ARG A 147 -7.07 -13.72 -12.11
N ASP A 148 -7.59 -13.93 -13.31
CA ASP A 148 -8.88 -14.59 -13.50
C ASP A 148 -8.87 -16.04 -13.04
N ILE A 149 -7.75 -16.76 -13.18
CA ILE A 149 -7.57 -18.09 -12.61
C ILE A 149 -7.53 -18.02 -11.08
N LEU A 150 -6.74 -17.10 -10.49
CA LEU A 150 -6.64 -16.94 -9.04
C LEU A 150 -8.00 -16.68 -8.39
N ARG A 151 -8.84 -15.84 -9.00
CA ARG A 151 -10.17 -15.45 -8.47
C ARG A 151 -11.22 -16.56 -8.44
N ARG A 152 -10.95 -17.70 -9.08
CA ARG A 152 -11.85 -18.87 -9.05
C ARG A 152 -11.93 -19.51 -7.67
N ASP A 153 -10.87 -19.37 -6.88
CA ASP A 153 -10.84 -19.76 -5.49
C ASP A 153 -11.36 -18.62 -4.60
N ASP A 154 -12.25 -18.93 -3.67
CA ASP A 154 -12.93 -17.93 -2.83
C ASP A 154 -11.96 -17.25 -1.86
N GLN A 155 -11.00 -18.00 -1.30
CA GLN A 155 -10.00 -17.45 -0.38
C GLN A 155 -9.06 -16.49 -1.13
N ASN A 156 -8.61 -16.86 -2.33
CA ASN A 156 -7.81 -15.99 -3.18
C ASN A 156 -8.57 -14.73 -3.58
N ARG A 157 -9.87 -14.82 -3.86
CA ARG A 157 -10.70 -13.65 -4.16
C ARG A 157 -10.73 -12.67 -2.99
N GLN A 158 -10.95 -13.16 -1.77
CA GLN A 158 -10.90 -12.34 -0.56
C GLN A 158 -9.51 -11.73 -0.31
N ASN A 159 -8.44 -12.52 -0.52
CA ASN A 159 -7.07 -12.03 -0.37
C ASN A 159 -6.74 -10.94 -1.41
N LEU A 160 -7.20 -11.09 -2.65
CA LEU A 160 -7.06 -10.07 -3.69
C LEU A 160 -7.84 -8.80 -3.32
N GLU A 161 -9.06 -8.92 -2.81
CA GLU A 161 -9.85 -7.77 -2.34
C GLU A 161 -9.14 -7.02 -1.20
N LEU A 162 -8.45 -7.71 -0.29
CA LEU A 162 -7.62 -7.06 0.74
C LEU A 162 -6.46 -6.27 0.13
N ILE A 163 -5.79 -6.82 -0.89
CA ILE A 163 -4.69 -6.14 -1.58
C ILE A 163 -5.19 -4.94 -2.38
N GLU A 164 -6.35 -5.08 -3.03
CA GLU A 164 -6.93 -4.05 -3.89
C GLU A 164 -7.44 -2.86 -3.10
N ASN A 165 -7.87 -3.08 -1.85
CA ASN A 165 -8.47 -2.08 -0.98
C ASN A 165 -7.54 -1.59 0.15
N CYS A 166 -6.24 -1.88 0.11
CA CYS A 166 -5.31 -1.37 1.11
C CYS A 166 -5.00 0.12 0.92
N MET A 167 -4.60 0.77 2.00
CA MET A 167 -3.99 2.11 1.99
C MET A 167 -2.57 2.04 1.44
#